data_AF-A0A5C5YC97-F1
#
_entry.id   AF-A0A5C5YC97-F1
#
_cell.length_a   1.000
_cell.length_b   1.000
_cell.length_c   1.000
_cell.angle_alpha   90.00
_cell.angle_beta   90.00
_cell.angle_gamma   90.00
#
_symmetry.space_group_name_H-M   'P 1'
#
loop_
_entity.id
_entity.type
_entity.pdbx_description
1 polymer ?
#
loop_
_entity_poly.entity_id
_entity_poly.type
_entity_poly.pdbx_seq_one_letter_code
_entity_poly.pdbx_strand_id
1 'polypeptide(L)'
;MRSFTGPLTLSAFGLLTVLASSPVLADDAATKTTEKINVLNEAQLTVPAAFKKSPPKSRIVEAEFVATDGKGDDELTARVYGMASGGGLEPNIARWKGQFSESPEGAFKREAMKVGDWQVVIVDHAGSFSERMGGGPFAGGRMVKREDYAMTGAILQSPKGRLYFVKMIGPAKVVQANRDDFVKMIKSLDAS
;
A
#
# COMPACT_ATOMS: atom_id res chain seq x y z
N MET A 1 -4.94 91.18 -33.18
CA MET A 1 -6.05 90.79 -32.29
C MET A 1 -6.30 89.30 -32.47
N ARG A 2 -6.16 88.53 -31.38
CA ARG A 2 -6.55 87.13 -31.13
C ARG A 2 -5.84 85.99 -31.90
N SER A 3 -4.93 85.32 -31.18
CA SER A 3 -4.49 83.94 -31.38
C SER A 3 -5.49 82.96 -30.75
N PHE A 4 -5.68 81.76 -31.30
CA PHE A 4 -6.08 80.54 -30.56
C PHE A 4 -5.72 79.26 -31.35
N THR A 5 -5.25 78.27 -30.60
CA THR A 5 -4.82 76.90 -30.93
C THR A 5 -5.98 75.89 -31.00
N GLY A 6 -5.79 74.74 -31.67
CA GLY A 6 -6.63 73.54 -31.48
C GLY A 6 -6.24 72.31 -32.34
N PRO A 7 -6.22 71.06 -31.83
CA PRO A 7 -5.57 69.88 -32.45
C PRO A 7 -6.54 68.75 -32.87
N LEU A 8 -6.06 67.65 -33.50
CA LEU A 8 -6.35 66.24 -33.11
C LEU A 8 -5.74 65.16 -34.05
N THR A 9 -5.31 64.08 -33.39
CA THR A 9 -4.72 62.76 -33.76
C THR A 9 -5.68 61.78 -34.46
N LEU A 10 -5.27 60.98 -35.46
CA LEU A 10 -4.60 59.63 -35.48
C LEU A 10 -5.54 58.40 -35.33
N SER A 11 -5.54 57.49 -36.32
CA SER A 11 -5.57 56.02 -36.14
C SER A 11 -5.52 55.25 -37.48
N ALA A 12 -4.62 54.27 -37.56
CA ALA A 12 -4.51 53.29 -38.65
C ALA A 12 -4.63 51.87 -38.06
N PHE A 13 -5.46 51.03 -38.69
CA PHE A 13 -5.64 49.62 -38.34
C PHE A 13 -4.71 48.74 -39.20
N GLY A 14 -3.86 47.94 -38.56
CA GLY A 14 -3.06 46.90 -39.20
C GLY A 14 -3.31 45.56 -38.51
N LEU A 15 -3.76 44.57 -39.28
CA LEU A 15 -4.06 43.21 -38.83
C LEU A 15 -2.77 42.36 -38.90
N LEU A 16 -2.31 41.84 -37.76
CA LEU A 16 -1.14 40.96 -37.64
C LEU A 16 -1.60 39.55 -37.24
N THR A 17 -1.40 38.56 -38.10
CA THR A 17 -1.58 37.13 -37.81
C THR A 17 -0.40 36.60 -36.99
N VAL A 18 -0.67 36.10 -35.78
CA VAL A 18 0.30 35.46 -34.89
C VAL A 18 0.27 33.94 -35.07
N LEU A 19 1.44 33.36 -35.34
CA LEU A 19 1.70 31.90 -35.30
C LEU A 19 1.60 31.41 -33.85
N ALA A 20 0.68 30.50 -33.58
CA ALA A 20 0.57 29.83 -32.28
C ALA A 20 1.54 28.64 -32.20
N SER A 21 2.61 28.79 -31.41
CA SER A 21 3.41 27.67 -30.93
C SER A 21 2.75 27.09 -29.68
N SER A 22 2.11 25.93 -29.78
CA SER A 22 1.60 25.21 -28.60
C SER A 22 2.78 24.68 -27.77
N PRO A 23 2.80 24.87 -26.44
CA PRO A 23 3.69 24.09 -25.61
C PRO A 23 3.16 22.65 -25.58
N VAL A 24 3.98 21.70 -26.03
CA VAL A 24 3.82 20.29 -25.66
C VAL A 24 3.87 20.26 -24.14
N LEU A 25 2.72 19.96 -23.52
CA LEU A 25 2.66 19.54 -22.12
C LEU A 25 3.53 18.29 -22.03
N ALA A 26 4.75 18.49 -21.54
CA ALA A 26 5.56 17.40 -21.03
C ALA A 26 4.73 16.72 -19.94
N ASP A 27 4.41 15.46 -20.19
CA ASP A 27 3.84 14.56 -19.20
C ASP A 27 4.89 14.48 -18.08
N ASP A 28 4.68 15.26 -17.02
CA ASP A 28 5.37 15.12 -15.74
C ASP A 28 4.95 13.75 -15.18
N ALA A 29 5.57 12.70 -15.71
CA ALA A 29 5.63 11.40 -15.09
C ALA A 29 6.42 11.58 -13.79
N ALA A 30 5.72 12.08 -12.77
CA ALA A 30 6.20 12.21 -11.43
C ALA A 30 6.84 10.89 -11.02
N THR A 31 8.15 10.90 -10.84
CA THR A 31 8.88 9.96 -10.00
C THR A 31 8.25 9.99 -8.62
N LYS A 32 7.16 9.23 -8.43
CA LYS A 32 6.57 8.96 -7.12
C LYS A 32 7.63 8.20 -6.35
N THR A 33 8.25 8.84 -5.36
CA THR A 33 9.20 8.20 -4.45
C THR A 33 8.54 6.99 -3.81
N THR A 34 9.02 5.80 -4.18
CA THR A 34 8.49 4.54 -3.68
C THR A 34 9.09 4.28 -2.30
N GLU A 35 8.26 4.34 -1.26
CA GLU A 35 8.67 4.06 0.12
C GLU A 35 9.30 2.66 0.23
N LYS A 36 10.24 2.48 1.16
CA LYS A 36 10.93 1.21 1.39
C LYS A 36 10.63 0.65 2.78
N ILE A 37 10.51 -0.67 2.87
CA ILE A 37 10.47 -1.39 4.15
C ILE A 37 11.78 -2.15 4.30
N ASN A 38 12.52 -1.89 5.39
CA ASN A 38 13.68 -2.70 5.75
C ASN A 38 13.20 -4.06 6.28
N VAL A 39 13.68 -5.14 5.69
CA VAL A 39 13.36 -6.52 6.08
C VAL A 39 14.57 -7.09 6.80
N LEU A 40 14.49 -7.17 8.14
CA LEU A 40 15.50 -7.79 9.01
C LEU A 40 16.92 -7.19 8.90
N ASN A 41 17.07 -5.98 8.34
CA ASN A 41 18.35 -5.37 7.95
C ASN A 41 19.16 -6.22 6.95
N GLU A 42 18.49 -7.05 6.16
CA GLU A 42 19.11 -7.93 5.15
C GLU A 42 18.58 -7.68 3.74
N ALA A 43 17.39 -7.07 3.63
CA ALA A 43 16.74 -6.80 2.37
C ALA A 43 15.80 -5.60 2.49
N GLN A 44 15.29 -5.14 1.36
CA GLN A 44 14.29 -4.09 1.28
C GLN A 44 13.12 -4.48 0.38
N LEU A 45 11.92 -4.02 0.74
CA LEU A 45 10.74 -4.06 -0.12
C LEU A 45 10.42 -2.67 -0.66
N THR A 46 9.88 -2.64 -1.87
CA THR A 46 9.44 -1.42 -2.56
C THR A 46 7.92 -1.30 -2.47
N VAL A 47 7.42 -0.33 -1.70
CA VAL A 47 6.00 -0.18 -1.39
C VAL A 47 5.26 0.50 -2.53
N PRO A 48 4.20 -0.11 -3.11
CA PRO A 48 3.43 0.49 -4.19
C PRO A 48 2.94 1.89 -3.82
N ALA A 49 2.99 2.83 -4.77
CA ALA A 49 2.55 4.20 -4.53
C ALA A 49 1.06 4.33 -4.14
N ALA A 50 0.26 3.29 -4.37
CA ALA A 50 -1.12 3.19 -3.91
C ALA A 50 -1.25 3.02 -2.39
N PHE A 51 -0.22 2.50 -1.71
CA PHE A 51 -0.25 2.27 -0.27
C PHE A 51 0.25 3.51 0.47
N LYS A 52 -0.69 4.21 1.13
CA LYS A 52 -0.42 5.46 1.83
C LYS A 52 0.18 5.17 3.19
N LYS A 53 1.32 5.79 3.52
CA LYS A 53 2.00 5.59 4.81
C LYS A 53 1.11 5.97 6.00
N SER A 54 1.22 5.22 7.09
CA SER A 54 0.47 5.45 8.33
C SER A 54 1.34 5.20 9.55
N PRO A 55 1.12 5.88 10.68
CA PRO A 55 1.85 5.61 11.92
C PRO A 55 1.62 4.16 12.41
N PRO A 56 2.67 3.44 12.83
CA PRO A 56 2.52 2.12 13.42
C PRO A 56 1.62 2.10 14.65
N LYS A 57 0.64 1.20 14.70
CA LYS A 57 -0.27 1.04 15.85
C LYS A 57 0.38 0.38 17.08
N SER A 58 1.61 -0.12 16.96
CA SER A 58 2.36 -0.70 18.07
C SER A 58 3.86 -0.67 17.81
N ARG A 59 4.69 -0.74 18.86
CA ARG A 59 6.15 -0.62 18.78
C ARG A 59 6.85 -1.77 18.04
N ILE A 60 6.17 -2.89 17.84
CA ILE A 60 6.73 -4.05 17.10
C ILE A 60 6.47 -3.94 15.59
N VAL A 61 5.60 -3.04 15.17
CA VAL A 61 5.30 -2.80 13.76
C VAL A 61 6.32 -1.80 13.27
N GLU A 62 7.12 -2.21 12.30
CA GLU A 62 8.26 -1.42 11.81
C GLU A 62 7.84 -0.49 10.67
N ALA A 63 6.85 -0.91 9.88
CA ALA A 63 6.25 -0.10 8.82
C ALA A 63 4.76 -0.37 8.73
N GLU A 64 3.96 0.67 8.51
CA GLU A 64 2.51 0.59 8.36
C GLU A 64 2.03 1.52 7.26
N PHE A 65 1.06 1.03 6.49
CA PHE A 65 0.44 1.70 5.36
C PHE A 65 -1.05 1.37 5.33
N VAL A 66 -1.77 2.11 4.51
CA VAL A 66 -3.19 1.94 4.23
C VAL A 66 -3.34 1.68 2.74
N ALA A 67 -3.94 0.55 2.41
CA ALA A 67 -4.45 0.24 1.09
C ALA A 67 -5.94 0.59 1.04
N THR A 68 -6.43 0.96 -0.12
CA THR A 68 -7.79 1.47 -0.28
C THR A 68 -8.46 0.92 -1.53
N ASP A 69 -9.79 1.02 -1.64
CA ASP A 69 -10.52 0.57 -2.84
C ASP A 69 -10.56 1.61 -3.99
N GLY A 70 -9.94 2.76 -3.79
CA GLY A 70 -9.79 3.84 -4.78
C GLY A 70 -11.03 4.72 -4.95
N LYS A 71 -12.02 4.63 -4.05
CA LYS A 71 -13.36 5.22 -4.26
C LYS A 71 -13.74 6.29 -3.22
N GLY A 72 -13.54 7.56 -3.57
CA GLY A 72 -14.23 8.71 -2.98
C GLY A 72 -14.13 8.86 -1.45
N ASP A 73 -15.03 9.66 -0.87
CA ASP A 73 -14.99 10.02 0.56
C ASP A 73 -15.41 8.87 1.51
N ASP A 74 -16.07 7.82 0.99
CA ASP A 74 -16.50 6.61 1.72
C ASP A 74 -15.58 5.40 1.46
N GLU A 75 -14.31 5.67 1.19
CA GLU A 75 -13.31 4.67 0.82
C GLU A 75 -13.08 3.65 1.94
N LEU A 76 -13.26 2.36 1.62
CA LEU A 76 -12.89 1.31 2.57
C LEU A 76 -11.38 1.12 2.56
N THR A 77 -10.84 0.89 3.76
CA THR A 77 -9.39 0.78 3.97
C THR A 77 -8.98 -0.58 4.50
N ALA A 78 -7.86 -1.09 4.03
CA ALA A 78 -7.14 -2.22 4.61
C ALA A 78 -5.80 -1.76 5.19
N ARG A 79 -5.43 -2.33 6.33
CA ARG A 79 -4.15 -2.08 6.99
C ARG A 79 -3.08 -2.96 6.36
N VAL A 80 -1.97 -2.37 5.92
CA VAL A 80 -0.78 -3.07 5.44
C VAL A 80 0.35 -2.82 6.43
N TYR A 81 1.03 -3.87 6.92
CA TYR A 81 2.10 -3.67 7.90
C TYR A 81 3.18 -4.72 7.83
N GLY A 82 4.41 -4.32 8.20
CA GLY A 82 5.61 -5.15 8.25
C GLY A 82 6.17 -5.26 9.67
N MET A 83 6.66 -6.44 10.04
CA MET A 83 7.35 -6.67 11.31
C MET A 83 8.20 -7.95 11.29
N ALA A 84 9.29 -7.96 12.05
CA ALA A 84 9.99 -9.19 12.36
C ALA A 84 9.09 -10.19 13.13
N SER A 85 9.36 -11.48 12.97
CA SER A 85 8.66 -12.52 13.71
C SER A 85 9.57 -13.64 14.20
N GLY A 86 9.09 -14.30 15.25
CA GLY A 86 9.67 -15.53 15.79
C GLY A 86 8.77 -16.75 15.53
N GLY A 87 9.19 -17.89 16.09
CA GLY A 87 8.52 -19.17 15.86
C GLY A 87 8.82 -19.76 14.47
N GLY A 88 8.09 -20.81 14.10
CA GLY A 88 8.24 -21.50 12.82
C GLY A 88 7.23 -21.06 11.77
N LEU A 89 7.52 -21.34 10.49
CA LEU A 89 6.63 -21.03 9.36
C LEU A 89 5.23 -21.63 9.54
N GLU A 90 5.13 -22.96 9.67
CA GLU A 90 3.83 -23.66 9.76
C GLU A 90 3.01 -23.29 11.00
N PRO A 91 3.59 -23.19 12.23
CA PRO A 91 2.86 -22.66 13.39
C PRO A 91 2.28 -21.26 13.18
N ASN A 92 3.02 -20.39 12.46
CA ASN A 92 2.56 -19.04 12.16
C ASN A 92 1.42 -19.03 11.14
N ILE A 93 1.48 -19.89 10.10
CA ILE A 93 0.39 -20.08 9.12
C ILE A 93 -0.87 -20.61 9.83
N ALA A 94 -0.74 -21.63 10.67
CA ALA A 94 -1.84 -22.19 11.45
C ALA A 94 -2.48 -21.13 12.36
N ARG A 95 -1.65 -20.30 13.03
CA ARG A 95 -2.14 -19.18 13.84
C ARG A 95 -2.93 -18.19 12.99
N TRP A 96 -2.43 -17.79 11.82
CA TRP A 96 -3.13 -16.85 10.94
C TRP A 96 -4.46 -17.42 10.44
N LYS A 97 -4.50 -18.72 10.09
CA LYS A 97 -5.74 -19.41 9.75
C LYS A 97 -6.75 -19.34 10.89
N GLY A 98 -6.31 -19.61 12.12
CA GLY A 98 -7.15 -19.56 13.32
C GLY A 98 -7.65 -18.16 13.72
N GLN A 99 -7.18 -17.09 13.05
CA GLN A 99 -7.76 -15.74 13.25
C GLN A 99 -9.08 -15.55 12.50
N PHE A 100 -9.43 -16.48 11.60
CA PHE A 100 -10.64 -16.42 10.81
C PHE A 100 -11.62 -17.53 11.23
N SER A 101 -12.89 -17.21 11.12
CA SER A 101 -14.04 -18.09 11.33
C SER A 101 -15.06 -17.85 10.21
N GLU A 102 -16.08 -18.71 10.09
CA GLU A 102 -17.14 -18.54 9.09
C GLU A 102 -16.61 -18.32 7.67
N SER A 103 -15.49 -18.97 7.36
CA SER A 103 -14.83 -18.83 6.07
C SER A 103 -15.60 -19.61 4.99
N PRO A 104 -15.79 -19.04 3.79
CA PRO A 104 -16.26 -19.78 2.63
C PRO A 104 -15.35 -20.98 2.31
N GLU A 105 -15.90 -21.97 1.62
CA GLU A 105 -15.10 -23.09 1.11
C GLU A 105 -13.96 -22.58 0.22
N GLY A 106 -12.76 -23.14 0.39
CA GLY A 106 -11.57 -22.74 -0.38
C GLY A 106 -11.05 -21.32 -0.08
N ALA A 107 -11.58 -20.64 0.94
CA ALA A 107 -11.15 -19.28 1.28
C ALA A 107 -9.71 -19.20 1.81
N PHE A 108 -9.14 -20.30 2.31
CA PHE A 108 -7.74 -20.37 2.75
C PHE A 108 -6.86 -20.92 1.63
N LYS A 109 -5.89 -20.13 1.17
CA LYS A 109 -4.94 -20.52 0.11
C LYS A 109 -3.52 -20.17 0.52
N ARG A 110 -2.56 -20.95 0.02
CA ARG A 110 -1.13 -20.71 0.20
C ARG A 110 -0.39 -20.86 -1.12
N GLU A 111 0.56 -19.97 -1.37
CA GLU A 111 1.44 -20.00 -2.53
C GLU A 111 2.88 -19.84 -2.05
N ALA A 112 3.75 -20.78 -2.39
CA ALA A 112 5.16 -20.71 -2.07
C ALA A 112 5.95 -20.23 -3.30
N MET A 113 6.94 -19.36 -3.06
CA MET A 113 7.86 -18.88 -4.09
C MET A 113 9.23 -18.58 -3.50
N LYS A 114 10.23 -18.43 -4.38
CA LYS A 114 11.58 -17.99 -4.04
C LYS A 114 11.81 -16.60 -4.64
N VAL A 115 12.36 -15.67 -3.87
CA VAL A 115 12.75 -14.33 -4.32
C VAL A 115 14.18 -14.09 -3.87
N GLY A 116 15.13 -14.04 -4.81
CA GLY A 116 16.56 -14.16 -4.46
C GLY A 116 16.79 -15.44 -3.65
N ASP A 117 17.50 -15.38 -2.53
CA ASP A 117 17.68 -16.53 -1.61
C ASP A 117 16.61 -16.67 -0.53
N TRP A 118 15.57 -15.83 -0.56
CA TRP A 118 14.49 -15.87 0.41
C TRP A 118 13.41 -16.85 0.01
N GLN A 119 12.94 -17.63 0.98
CA GLN A 119 11.71 -18.41 0.83
C GLN A 119 10.53 -17.54 1.23
N VAL A 120 9.50 -17.50 0.40
CA VAL A 120 8.33 -16.67 0.60
C VAL A 120 7.09 -17.55 0.54
N VAL A 121 6.21 -17.41 1.53
CA VAL A 121 4.87 -17.99 1.49
C VAL A 121 3.84 -16.88 1.55
N ILE A 122 3.03 -16.76 0.50
CA ILE A 122 1.83 -15.95 0.47
C ILE A 122 0.67 -16.78 1.03
N VAL A 123 -0.13 -16.17 1.90
CA VAL A 123 -1.32 -16.75 2.50
C VAL A 123 -2.48 -15.82 2.25
N ASP A 124 -3.51 -16.33 1.59
CA ASP A 124 -4.79 -15.65 1.45
C ASP A 124 -5.82 -16.31 2.37
N HIS A 125 -6.60 -15.50 3.07
CA HIS A 125 -7.75 -15.99 3.83
C HIS A 125 -8.89 -14.99 3.87
N ALA A 126 -10.14 -15.45 3.77
CA ALA A 126 -11.33 -14.64 3.94
C ALA A 126 -12.30 -15.27 4.95
N GLY A 127 -13.12 -14.43 5.59
CA GLY A 127 -14.15 -14.81 6.57
C GLY A 127 -14.29 -13.77 7.67
N SER A 128 -14.90 -14.19 8.77
CA SER A 128 -15.03 -13.38 9.98
C SER A 128 -13.70 -13.34 10.73
N PHE A 129 -13.01 -12.19 10.68
CA PHE A 129 -11.71 -11.97 11.31
C PHE A 129 -11.86 -11.60 12.79
N SER A 130 -11.12 -12.28 13.65
CA SER A 130 -11.02 -11.99 15.08
C SER A 130 -9.92 -10.94 15.32
N GLU A 131 -10.31 -9.67 15.34
CA GLU A 131 -9.42 -8.55 15.62
C GLU A 131 -9.26 -8.35 17.13
N ARG A 132 -8.01 -8.26 17.61
CA ARG A 132 -7.75 -7.88 19.00
C ARG A 132 -7.62 -6.37 19.11
N MET A 133 -8.55 -5.75 19.84
CA MET A 133 -8.57 -4.31 20.11
C MET A 133 -8.07 -4.03 21.53
N GLY A 134 -7.01 -3.23 21.61
CA GLY A 134 -6.34 -2.92 22.88
C GLY A 134 -5.44 -4.05 23.39
N GLY A 135 -4.46 -3.69 24.21
CA GLY A 135 -3.40 -4.60 24.65
C GLY A 135 -2.36 -4.90 23.56
N GLY A 136 -1.13 -5.20 23.96
CA GLY A 136 -0.11 -5.70 23.03
C GLY A 136 -0.48 -7.10 22.48
N PRO A 137 0.24 -7.63 21.48
CA PRO A 137 -0.05 -8.95 20.89
C PRO A 137 -0.02 -10.10 21.90
N PHE A 138 0.64 -9.87 23.04
CA PHE A 138 0.82 -10.82 24.14
C PHE A 138 0.10 -10.40 25.44
N ALA A 139 -0.58 -9.26 25.47
CA ALA A 139 -1.28 -8.74 26.66
C ALA A 139 -2.79 -8.68 26.40
N GLY A 140 -3.62 -9.02 27.40
CA GLY A 140 -5.10 -9.04 27.34
C GLY A 140 -5.73 -7.92 26.49
N GLY A 141 -6.87 -8.20 25.83
CA GLY A 141 -7.57 -7.24 24.99
C GLY A 141 -8.96 -7.73 24.61
N ARG A 142 -9.82 -6.84 24.10
CA ARG A 142 -11.15 -7.24 23.64
C ARG A 142 -11.04 -7.82 22.23
N MET A 143 -11.61 -9.01 22.03
CA MET A 143 -11.78 -9.57 20.69
C MET A 143 -13.02 -8.94 20.04
N VAL A 144 -12.83 -8.38 18.85
CA VAL A 144 -13.87 -7.81 18.00
C VAL A 144 -13.93 -8.65 16.73
N LYS A 145 -15.10 -9.20 16.44
CA LYS A 145 -15.35 -9.94 15.21
C LYS A 145 -15.61 -8.95 14.08
N ARG A 146 -14.87 -9.08 12.98
CA ARG A 146 -15.00 -8.29 11.76
C ARG A 146 -15.49 -9.20 10.65
N GLU A 147 -16.76 -9.06 10.31
CA GLU A 147 -17.39 -9.80 9.22
C GLU A 147 -16.90 -9.26 7.86
N ASP A 148 -17.00 -10.09 6.81
CA ASP A 148 -16.58 -9.74 5.45
C ASP A 148 -15.14 -9.20 5.34
N TYR A 149 -14.23 -9.76 6.14
CA TYR A 149 -12.82 -9.41 6.10
C TYR A 149 -12.02 -10.45 5.30
N ALA A 150 -10.86 -10.01 4.83
CA ALA A 150 -9.85 -10.88 4.27
C ALA A 150 -8.45 -10.46 4.69
N MET A 151 -7.49 -11.33 4.42
CA MET A 151 -6.07 -11.12 4.61
C MET A 151 -5.32 -11.70 3.42
N THR A 152 -4.39 -10.90 2.88
CA THR A 152 -3.27 -11.39 2.09
C THR A 152 -2.01 -11.13 2.92
N GLY A 153 -1.33 -12.18 3.35
CA GLY A 153 -0.11 -12.11 4.15
C GLY A 153 1.06 -12.76 3.45
N ALA A 154 2.27 -12.30 3.75
CA ALA A 154 3.52 -12.89 3.31
C ALA A 154 4.39 -13.22 4.53
N ILE A 155 4.94 -14.42 4.55
CA ILE A 155 6.01 -14.81 5.46
C ILE A 155 7.28 -14.93 4.65
N LEU A 156 8.23 -14.03 4.90
CA LEU A 156 9.54 -14.00 4.27
C LEU A 156 10.53 -14.67 5.22
N GLN A 157 11.11 -15.78 4.79
CA GLN A 157 12.16 -16.47 5.52
C GLN A 157 13.51 -16.15 4.90
N SER A 158 14.39 -15.54 5.69
CA SER A 158 15.73 -15.20 5.24
C SER A 158 16.61 -16.44 5.15
N PRO A 159 17.72 -16.39 4.40
CA PRO A 159 18.69 -17.50 4.34
C PRO A 159 19.23 -17.92 5.71
N LYS A 160 19.19 -17.02 6.70
CA LYS A 160 19.58 -17.28 8.10
C LYS A 160 18.44 -17.85 8.95
N GLY A 161 17.32 -18.21 8.34
CA GLY A 161 16.15 -18.81 8.99
C GLY A 161 15.25 -17.83 9.75
N ARG A 162 15.53 -16.53 9.72
CA ARG A 162 14.73 -15.49 10.39
C ARG A 162 13.46 -15.20 9.61
N LEU A 163 12.37 -14.88 10.31
CA LEU A 163 11.07 -14.62 9.69
C LEU A 163 10.72 -13.13 9.74
N TYR A 164 10.17 -12.64 8.64
CA TYR A 164 9.55 -11.33 8.54
C TYR A 164 8.13 -11.48 8.01
N PHE A 165 7.19 -10.75 8.60
CA PHE A 165 5.82 -10.72 8.15
C PHE A 165 5.53 -9.43 7.43
N VAL A 166 4.76 -9.56 6.36
CA VAL A 166 4.00 -8.46 5.81
C VAL A 166 2.55 -8.91 5.73
N LYS A 167 1.60 -8.13 6.21
CA LYS A 167 0.18 -8.49 6.14
C LYS A 167 -0.65 -7.31 5.67
N MET A 168 -1.54 -7.55 4.72
CA MET A 168 -2.65 -6.69 4.37
C MET A 168 -3.94 -7.30 4.91
N ILE A 169 -4.69 -6.56 5.71
CA ILE A 169 -5.91 -7.05 6.36
C ILE A 169 -6.96 -5.96 6.47
N GLY A 170 -8.21 -6.29 6.14
CA GLY A 170 -9.32 -5.35 6.11
C GLY A 170 -10.55 -5.92 5.40
N PRO A 171 -11.50 -5.08 4.99
CA PRO A 171 -12.66 -5.51 4.22
C PRO A 171 -12.25 -6.30 2.97
N ALA A 172 -12.91 -7.42 2.72
CA ALA A 172 -12.51 -8.40 1.70
C ALA A 172 -12.37 -7.77 0.32
N LYS A 173 -13.28 -6.86 -0.04
CA LYS A 173 -13.25 -6.12 -1.31
C LYS A 173 -11.95 -5.32 -1.51
N VAL A 174 -11.43 -4.70 -0.45
CA VAL A 174 -10.21 -3.86 -0.51
C VAL A 174 -8.99 -4.76 -0.65
N VAL A 175 -8.93 -5.83 0.15
CA VAL A 175 -7.82 -6.78 0.13
C VAL A 175 -7.72 -7.48 -1.23
N GLN A 176 -8.86 -7.92 -1.79
CA GLN A 176 -8.90 -8.53 -3.11
C GLN A 176 -8.46 -7.56 -4.21
N ALA A 177 -8.94 -6.31 -4.19
CA ALA A 177 -8.56 -5.29 -5.16
C ALA A 177 -7.06 -4.95 -5.14
N ASN A 178 -6.41 -5.07 -3.99
CA ASN A 178 -5.00 -4.71 -3.80
C ASN A 178 -4.05 -5.92 -3.77
N ARG A 179 -4.55 -7.15 -3.93
CA ARG A 179 -3.76 -8.38 -3.78
C ARG A 179 -2.56 -8.38 -4.72
N ASP A 180 -2.75 -8.02 -5.98
CA ASP A 180 -1.69 -8.06 -6.98
C ASP A 180 -0.59 -7.04 -6.68
N ASP A 181 -0.94 -5.84 -6.24
CA ASP A 181 0.03 -4.82 -5.85
C ASP A 181 0.78 -5.21 -4.57
N PHE A 182 0.09 -5.87 -3.64
CA PHE A 182 0.73 -6.49 -2.49
C PHE A 182 1.74 -7.57 -2.92
N VAL A 183 1.36 -8.49 -3.80
CA VAL A 183 2.28 -9.55 -4.26
C VAL A 183 3.45 -8.98 -5.07
N LYS A 184 3.23 -7.93 -5.89
CA LYS A 184 4.31 -7.21 -6.57
C LYS A 184 5.28 -6.56 -5.58
N MET A 185 4.75 -5.95 -4.50
CA MET A 185 5.57 -5.43 -3.40
C MET A 185 6.46 -6.53 -2.83
N ILE A 186 5.90 -7.71 -2.51
CA ILE A 186 6.66 -8.84 -1.97
C ILE A 186 7.74 -9.34 -2.94
N LYS A 187 7.42 -9.42 -4.24
CA LYS A 187 8.37 -9.82 -5.28
C LYS A 187 9.49 -8.79 -5.53
N SER A 188 9.31 -7.55 -5.07
CA SER A 188 10.36 -6.52 -5.12
C SER A 188 11.42 -6.67 -4.04
N LEU A 189 11.36 -7.74 -3.23
CA LEU A 189 12.35 -8.02 -2.20
C LEU A 189 13.73 -8.10 -2.81
N ASP A 190 14.57 -7.14 -2.44
CA ASP A 190 15.93 -7.01 -2.93
C ASP A 190 16.89 -7.06 -1.76
N ALA A 191 17.87 -7.96 -1.82
CA ALA A 191 18.86 -8.12 -0.77
C ALA A 191 19.86 -6.96 -0.83
N SER A 192 20.18 -6.39 0.33
CA SER A 192 21.20 -5.34 0.44
C SER A 192 22.60 -5.92 0.64
#